data_AF-H1W076-F1
#
_entry.id   AF-H1W076-F1
#
_cell.length_a   1.000
_cell.length_b   1.000
_cell.length_c   1.000
_cell.angle_alpha   90.00
_cell.angle_beta   90.00
_cell.angle_gamma   90.00
#
_symmetry.space_group_name_H-M   'P 1'
#
loop_
_entity.id
_entity.type
_entity.pdbx_description
1 polymer ?
#
loop_
_entity_poly.entity_id
_entity_poly.type
_entity_poly.pdbx_seq_one_letter_code
_entity_poly.pdbx_strand_id
1 'polypeptide(L)'
;MVWVPPPIGQAIGLLTRSSYDPESAFGLIIVGVFNAISSGLLLYAALVDLLAEDFLSEEANRLLSSKDKITAFCYVLAGAAGMSVVGIFA
;
A
#
# COMPACT_ATOMS: atom_id res chain seq x y z
N MET A 1 17.66 12.64 15.12
CA MET A 1 16.88 11.44 14.73
C MET A 1 16.19 10.90 15.97
N VAL A 2 14.98 11.39 16.27
CA VAL A 2 14.15 10.83 17.35
C VAL A 2 13.24 9.81 16.68
N TRP A 3 13.55 8.53 16.84
CA TRP A 3 12.64 7.45 16.46
C TRP A 3 11.58 7.35 17.55
N VAL A 4 10.44 8.00 17.36
CA VAL A 4 9.23 7.71 18.14
C VAL A 4 8.75 6.35 17.64
N PRO A 5 8.73 5.29 18.47
CA PRO A 5 8.41 3.97 17.97
C PRO A 5 6.90 3.85 17.64
N PRO A 6 6.51 2.90 16.77
CA PRO A 6 5.13 2.58 16.43
C PRO A 6 4.15 2.30 17.60
N PRO A 7 4.54 1.87 18.82
CA PRO A 7 3.59 1.62 19.89
C PRO A 7 2.98 2.90 20.47
N ILE A 8 3.54 4.10 20.24
CA ILE A 8 2.91 5.35 20.72
C ILE A 8 1.67 5.68 19.90
N GLY A 9 1.75 5.55 18.57
CA GLY A 9 0.61 5.70 17.68
C GLY A 9 -0.47 4.63 17.93
N GLN A 10 -0.05 3.37 18.10
CA GLN A 10 -0.96 2.29 18.49
C GLN A 10 -1.59 2.51 19.87
N ALA A 11 -0.83 2.98 20.86
CA ALA A 11 -1.34 3.26 22.21
C ALA A 11 -2.37 4.40 22.20
N ILE A 12 -2.08 5.50 21.48
CA ILE A 12 -3.04 6.60 21.32
C ILE A 12 -4.30 6.12 20.59
N GLY A 13 -4.15 5.29 19.55
CA GLY A 13 -5.28 4.69 18.81
C GLY A 13 -6.14 3.77 19.68
N LEU A 14 -5.52 2.95 20.54
CA LEU A 14 -6.22 2.10 21.49
C LEU A 14 -6.94 2.91 22.58
N LEU A 15 -6.33 4.00 23.07
CA LEU A 15 -6.93 4.88 24.07
C LEU A 15 -8.14 5.66 23.51
N THR A 16 -8.03 6.15 22.28
CA THR A 16 -9.07 6.99 21.64
C THR A 16 -10.27 6.17 21.17
N ARG A 17 -10.13 4.84 21.01
CA ARG A 17 -11.20 3.92 20.58
C ARG A 17 -12.42 3.93 21.52
N SER A 18 -12.25 4.38 22.77
CA SER A 18 -13.32 4.39 23.78
C SER A 18 -14.33 5.54 23.64
N SER A 19 -13.99 6.61 22.90
CA SER A 19 -14.82 7.83 22.78
C SER A 19 -15.50 7.97 21.41
N TYR A 20 -15.30 7.01 20.50
CA TYR A 20 -15.88 7.02 19.16
C TYR A 20 -16.97 5.95 19.08
N ASP A 21 -18.19 6.36 18.76
CA ASP A 21 -19.28 5.44 18.43
C ASP A 21 -19.00 4.85 17.02
N PRO A 22 -18.53 3.58 16.91
CA PRO A 22 -17.97 3.05 15.66
C PRO A 22 -19.02 2.77 14.57
N GLU A 23 -20.31 2.85 14.92
CA GLU A 23 -21.45 2.64 14.02
C GLU A 23 -22.00 3.94 13.42
N SER A 24 -21.41 5.09 13.73
CA SER A 24 -21.81 6.35 13.10
C SER A 24 -21.57 6.28 11.59
N ALA A 25 -22.64 6.33 10.81
CA ALA A 25 -22.61 6.26 9.34
C ALA A 25 -21.61 7.25 8.73
N PHE A 26 -21.41 8.41 9.36
CA PHE A 26 -20.42 9.41 8.95
C PHE A 26 -18.97 8.91 9.08
N GLY A 27 -18.64 8.15 10.13
CA GLY A 27 -17.33 7.55 10.33
C GLY A 27 -16.99 6.53 9.25
N LEU A 28 -17.94 5.65 8.91
CA LEU A 28 -17.78 4.67 7.83
C LEU A 28 -17.58 5.35 6.47
N ILE A 29 -18.30 6.44 6.20
CA ILE A 29 -18.13 7.23 4.97
C ILE A 29 -16.71 7.81 4.91
N ILE A 30 -16.23 8.44 5.98
CA ILE A 30 -14.88 9.02 6.01
C ILE A 30 -13.81 7.93 5.82
N VAL A 31 -13.89 6.83 6.58
CA VAL A 31 -12.94 5.71 6.45
C VAL A 31 -12.95 5.13 5.04
N GLY A 32 -14.13 4.96 4.45
CA GLY A 32 -14.27 4.48 3.07
C GLY A 32 -13.63 5.41 2.04
N VAL A 33 -13.85 6.72 2.16
CA VAL A 33 -13.24 7.73 1.27
C VAL A 33 -11.72 7.71 1.39
N PHE A 34 -11.18 7.74 2.62
CA PHE A 34 -9.73 7.69 2.84
C PHE A 34 -9.11 6.38 2.33
N ASN A 35 -9.79 5.25 2.52
CA ASN A 35 -9.34 3.96 2.00
C ASN A 35 -9.33 3.93 0.46
N ALA A 36 -10.36 4.50 -0.19
CA ALA A 36 -10.41 4.60 -1.66
C ALA A 36 -9.28 5.49 -2.22
N ILE A 37 -9.03 6.65 -1.60
CA ILE A 37 -7.93 7.55 -1.98
C ILE A 37 -6.59 6.85 -1.79
N SER A 38 -6.36 6.21 -0.64
CA SER A 38 -5.12 5.51 -0.34
C SER A 38 -4.85 4.36 -1.31
N SER A 39 -5.88 3.55 -1.62
CA SER A 39 -5.76 2.47 -2.61
C SER A 39 -5.48 3.00 -4.01
N GLY A 40 -6.07 4.14 -4.40
CA GLY A 40 -5.79 4.78 -5.69
C GLY A 40 -4.35 5.26 -5.80
N LEU A 41 -3.81 5.86 -4.73
CA LEU A 41 -2.43 6.33 -4.69
C LEU A 41 -1.43 5.17 -4.68
N LEU A 42 -1.75 4.07 -4.01
CA LEU A 42 -0.96 2.83 -4.07
C LEU A 42 -0.93 2.23 -5.49
N LEU A 43 -2.06 2.21 -6.19
CA LEU A 43 -2.12 1.76 -7.59
C LEU A 43 -1.30 2.66 -8.51
N TYR A 44 -1.36 3.98 -8.32
CA TYR A 44 -0.54 4.93 -9.07
C TYR A 44 0.96 4.68 -8.83
N ALA A 45 1.39 4.59 -7.58
CA ALA A 45 2.80 4.33 -7.25
C ALA A 45 3.27 2.98 -7.82
N ALA A 46 2.43 1.93 -7.75
CA ALA A 46 2.77 0.63 -8.30
C ALA A 46 2.90 0.63 -9.83
N LEU A 47 2.00 1.32 -10.53
CA LEU A 47 1.93 1.31 -12.01
C LEU A 47 2.82 2.35 -12.67
N VAL A 48 2.93 3.54 -12.09
CA VAL A 48 3.62 4.69 -12.67
C VAL A 48 5.05 4.76 -12.13
N ASP A 49 5.19 4.89 -10.81
CA ASP A 49 6.51 5.10 -10.21
C ASP A 49 7.35 3.81 -10.18
N LEU A 50 6.74 2.64 -10.06
CA LEU A 50 7.43 1.35 -10.05
C LEU A 50 7.55 0.75 -11.45
N LEU A 51 6.45 0.63 -12.21
CA LEU A 51 6.47 -0.03 -13.52
C LEU A 51 6.91 0.90 -14.65
N ALA A 52 6.31 2.08 -14.80
CA ALA A 52 6.62 2.95 -15.92
C ALA A 52 8.06 3.50 -15.82
N GLU A 53 8.50 3.91 -14.63
CA GLU A 53 9.89 4.33 -14.38
C GLU A 53 10.90 3.22 -14.70
N ASP A 54 10.71 1.99 -14.19
CA ASP A 54 11.62 0.86 -14.48
C ASP A 54 11.61 0.47 -15.97
N PHE A 55 10.48 0.58 -16.66
CA PHE A 55 10.40 0.24 -18.08
C PHE A 55 10.99 1.31 -19.00
N LEU A 56 10.80 2.59 -18.69
CA LEU A 56 11.26 3.75 -19.48
C LEU A 56 12.70 4.20 -19.14
N SER A 57 13.26 3.77 -18.03
CA SER A 57 14.66 4.04 -17.70
C SER A 57 15.61 3.37 -18.71
N GLU A 58 16.46 4.17 -19.37
CA GLU A 58 17.47 3.72 -20.35
C GLU A 58 18.44 2.68 -19.74
N GLU A 59 18.65 2.73 -18.43
CA GLU A 59 19.52 1.82 -17.68
C GLU A 59 18.99 0.39 -17.67
N ALA A 60 17.67 0.23 -17.55
CA ALA A 60 17.04 -1.07 -17.48
C ALA A 60 16.83 -1.72 -18.86
N ASN A 61 17.00 -0.97 -19.95
CA ASN A 61 17.05 -1.50 -21.32
C ASN A 61 18.48 -1.93 -21.72
N ARG A 62 19.51 -1.39 -21.04
CA ARG A 62 20.93 -1.62 -21.35
C ARG A 62 21.56 -2.77 -20.56
N LEU A 63 21.01 -3.09 -19.38
CA LEU A 63 21.58 -4.09 -18.45
C LEU A 63 20.75 -5.36 -18.27
N LEU A 64 19.45 -5.35 -18.59
CA LEU A 64 18.53 -6.46 -18.32
C LEU A 64 17.64 -6.75 -19.53
N SER A 65 17.39 -8.03 -19.82
CA SER A 65 16.46 -8.42 -20.88
C SER A 65 15.05 -8.03 -20.46
N SER A 66 14.15 -7.69 -21.40
CA SER A 66 12.73 -7.39 -21.09
C SER A 66 12.04 -8.49 -20.26
N LYS A 67 12.59 -9.71 -20.27
CA LYS A 67 12.18 -10.85 -19.44
C LYS A 67 12.38 -10.62 -17.93
N ASP A 68 13.45 -9.95 -17.51
CA ASP A 68 13.75 -9.76 -16.08
C ASP A 68 12.80 -8.74 -15.45
N LYS A 69 12.47 -7.67 -16.17
CA LYS A 69 11.45 -6.68 -15.76
C LYS A 69 10.08 -7.32 -15.56
N ILE A 70 9.67 -8.19 -16.50
CA ILE A 70 8.42 -8.96 -16.40
C ILE A 70 8.47 -9.90 -15.20
N THR A 71 9.62 -10.52 -14.93
CA THR A 71 9.77 -11.43 -13.79
C THR A 71 9.66 -10.67 -12.45
N ALA A 72 10.27 -9.49 -12.33
CA ALA A 72 10.12 -8.62 -11.17
C ALA A 72 8.65 -8.18 -10.97
N PHE A 73 7.95 -7.82 -12.05
CA PHE A 73 6.51 -7.54 -11.99
C PHE A 73 5.69 -8.74 -11.52
N CYS A 74 6.00 -9.95 -11.99
CA CYS A 74 5.37 -11.17 -11.51
C CYS A 74 5.61 -11.40 -10.01
N TYR A 75 6.79 -11.09 -9.48
CA TYR A 75 7.06 -11.16 -8.03
C TYR A 75 6.24 -10.13 -7.24
N VAL A 76 6.10 -8.90 -7.74
CA VAL A 76 5.25 -7.87 -7.11
C VAL A 76 3.78 -8.30 -7.10
N LEU A 77 3.27 -8.82 -8.22
CA LEU A 77 1.91 -9.36 -8.30
C LEU A 77 1.71 -10.57 -7.37
N ALA A 78 2.68 -11.47 -7.29
CA ALA A 78 2.62 -12.60 -6.37
C ALA A 78 2.60 -12.15 -4.91
N GLY A 79 3.40 -11.12 -4.56
CA GLY A 79 3.38 -10.49 -3.24
C GLY A 79 2.05 -9.81 -2.92
N ALA A 80 1.50 -9.03 -3.86
CA ALA A 80 0.20 -8.39 -3.72
C ALA A 80 -0.94 -9.41 -3.60
N ALA A 81 -0.91 -10.49 -4.38
CA ALA A 81 -1.85 -11.59 -4.26
C ALA A 81 -1.74 -12.28 -2.90
N GLY A 82 -0.53 -12.52 -2.41
CA GLY A 82 -0.30 -13.06 -1.06
C GLY A 82 -0.86 -12.16 0.04
N MET A 83 -0.66 -10.84 -0.07
CA MET A 83 -1.20 -9.86 0.87
C MET A 83 -2.73 -9.77 0.81
N SER A 84 -3.33 -9.91 -0.37
CA SER A 84 -4.80 -9.96 -0.52
C SER A 84 -5.39 -11.19 0.18
N VAL A 85 -4.73 -12.34 0.06
CA VAL A 85 -5.14 -13.56 0.80
C VAL A 85 -5.04 -13.34 2.31
N VAL A 86 -3.96 -12.74 2.82
CA VAL A 86 -3.85 -12.42 4.26
C VAL A 86 -4.96 -11.45 4.69
N GLY A 87 -5.27 -10.44 3.87
CA GLY A 87 -6.34 -9.48 4.14
C GLY A 87 -7.75 -10.07 4.17
N ILE A 88 -7.99 -11.22 3.55
CA ILE A 88 -9.28 -11.94 3.63
C ILE A 88 -9.44 -12.71 4.93
N PHE A 89 -8.32 -13.03 5.60
CA PHE A 89 -8.28 -13.77 6.86
C PHE A 89 -7.97 -12.88 8.08
N ALA A 90 -7.75 -11.57 7.86
CA ALA A 90 -7.49 -10.56 8.89
C ALA A 90 -8.77 -9.78 9.23
#